data_AF-A0A7C6B496-F1
#
_entry.id   AF-A0A7C6B496-F1
#
_cell.length_a   1.000
_cell.length_b   1.000
_cell.length_c   1.000
_cell.angle_alpha   90.00
_cell.angle_beta   90.00
_cell.angle_gamma   90.00
#
_symmetry.space_group_name_H-M   'P 1'
#
loop_
_entity.id
_entity.type
_entity.pdbx_description
1 polymer ?
#
loop_
_entity_poly.entity_id
_entity_poly.type
_entity_poly.pdbx_seq_one_letter_code
_entity_poly.pdbx_strand_id
1 'polypeptide(L)'
;LSGQKIRYARALASSGIRYSSLRGMPSDDIIKRLTHVPGIGPWTAQIYVMFSLGRADVFAPGDLALQEAARMLFELEKRPREKDLRDMASDWSPWRGVAARLLWAYYRIAKDREGIR
;
A
#
# COMPACT_ATOMS: atom_id res chain seq x y z
N LEU A 1 12.67 -14.14 14.24
CA LEU A 1 11.35 -13.42 14.18
C LEU A 1 10.98 -12.95 15.58
N SER A 2 10.42 -11.75 15.75
CA SER A 2 9.88 -11.35 17.06
C SER A 2 8.68 -12.22 17.44
N GLY A 3 8.37 -12.34 18.74
CA GLY A 3 7.24 -13.16 19.21
C GLY A 3 5.90 -12.78 18.55
N GLN A 4 5.67 -11.47 18.36
CA GLN A 4 4.50 -10.95 17.64
C GLN A 4 4.45 -11.40 16.18
N LYS A 5 5.58 -11.38 15.45
CA LYS A 5 5.63 -11.84 14.06
C LYS A 5 5.45 -13.35 13.94
N ILE A 6 5.92 -14.13 14.92
CA ILE A 6 5.65 -15.59 14.99
C ILE A 6 4.13 -15.83 15.13
N ARG A 7 3.45 -15.08 16.01
CA ARG A 7 1.99 -15.18 16.18
C ARG A 7 1.24 -14.89 14.87
N TYR A 8 1.64 -13.85 14.15
CA TYR A 8 1.01 -13.48 12.87
C TYR A 8 1.25 -14.51 11.78
N ALA A 9 2.47 -15.05 11.68
CA ALA A 9 2.75 -16.13 10.73
C ALA A 9 1.88 -17.37 10.98
N ARG A 10 1.68 -17.76 12.25
CA ARG A 10 0.76 -18.85 12.62
C ARG A 10 -0.69 -18.52 12.28
N ALA A 11 -1.15 -17.31 12.58
CA ALA A 11 -2.50 -16.87 12.24
C ALA A 11 -2.75 -16.88 10.71
N LEU A 12 -1.75 -16.48 9.92
CA LEU A 12 -1.82 -16.53 8.47
C LEU A 12 -1.89 -17.96 7.94
N ALA A 13 -1.08 -18.87 8.48
CA ALA A 13 -1.12 -20.29 8.13
C ALA A 13 -2.48 -20.93 8.44
N SER A 14 -3.09 -20.55 9.55
CA SER A 14 -4.41 -21.06 9.98
C SER A 14 -5.60 -20.28 9.42
N SER A 15 -5.39 -19.26 8.58
CA SER A 15 -6.44 -18.35 8.11
C SER A 15 -7.49 -18.98 7.18
N GLY A 16 -7.23 -20.17 6.63
CA GLY A 16 -8.10 -20.81 5.64
C GLY A 16 -8.21 -20.04 4.32
N ILE A 17 -7.30 -19.09 4.06
CA ILE A 17 -7.30 -18.29 2.83
C ILE A 17 -6.89 -19.17 1.65
N ARG A 18 -7.83 -19.43 0.74
CA ARG A 18 -7.53 -19.95 -0.60
C ARG A 18 -6.95 -18.82 -1.46
N TYR A 19 -5.62 -18.74 -1.55
CA TYR A 19 -4.94 -17.67 -2.30
C TYR A 19 -5.22 -17.71 -3.80
N SER A 20 -5.42 -18.89 -4.38
CA SER A 20 -5.78 -19.05 -5.79
C SER A 20 -7.11 -18.36 -6.14
N SER A 21 -8.10 -18.39 -5.23
CA SER A 21 -9.39 -17.75 -5.47
C SER A 21 -9.34 -16.23 -5.39
N LEU A 22 -8.32 -15.64 -4.75
CA LEU A 22 -8.19 -14.18 -4.64
C LEU A 22 -8.04 -13.52 -6.02
N ARG A 23 -7.46 -14.19 -7.02
CA ARG A 23 -7.27 -13.62 -8.37
C ARG A 23 -8.57 -13.29 -9.08
N GLY A 24 -9.66 -14.00 -8.76
CA GLY A 24 -10.99 -13.75 -9.34
C GLY A 24 -11.81 -12.72 -8.57
N MET A 25 -11.33 -12.23 -7.43
CA MET A 25 -12.08 -11.31 -6.57
C MET A 25 -11.78 -9.83 -6.88
N PRO A 26 -12.73 -8.91 -6.62
CA PRO A 26 -12.46 -7.48 -6.60
C PRO A 26 -11.41 -7.11 -5.56
N SER A 27 -10.58 -6.11 -5.87
CA SER A 27 -9.47 -5.67 -5.00
C SER A 27 -9.92 -5.31 -3.58
N ASP A 28 -11.04 -4.59 -3.45
CA ASP A 28 -11.55 -4.15 -2.14
C ASP A 28 -12.00 -5.33 -1.27
N ASP A 29 -12.58 -6.37 -1.86
CA ASP A 29 -12.98 -7.57 -1.13
C ASP A 29 -11.79 -8.39 -0.68
N ILE A 30 -10.72 -8.44 -1.49
CA ILE A 30 -9.46 -9.06 -1.11
C ILE A 30 -8.84 -8.30 0.06
N ILE A 31 -8.80 -6.96 0.00
CA ILE A 31 -8.25 -6.12 1.07
C ILE A 31 -9.02 -6.40 2.36
N LYS A 32 -10.36 -6.29 2.34
CA LYS A 32 -11.21 -6.61 3.50
C LYS A 32 -10.93 -8.01 4.03
N ARG A 33 -10.85 -9.01 3.17
CA ARG A 33 -10.59 -10.40 3.58
C ARG A 33 -9.23 -10.57 4.25
N LEU A 34 -8.18 -9.97 3.69
CA LEU A 34 -6.82 -10.05 4.24
C LEU A 34 -6.71 -9.34 5.58
N THR A 35 -7.38 -8.19 5.77
CA THR A 35 -7.32 -7.44 7.04
C THR A 35 -8.00 -8.13 8.22
N HIS A 36 -8.78 -9.20 8.00
CA HIS A 36 -9.30 -10.03 9.09
C HIS A 36 -8.22 -10.92 9.71
N VAL A 37 -7.07 -11.11 9.05
CA VAL A 37 -5.97 -11.89 9.60
C VAL A 37 -5.19 -11.05 10.62
N PRO A 38 -5.03 -11.51 11.87
CA PRO A 38 -4.23 -10.80 12.87
C PRO A 38 -2.82 -10.46 12.35
N GLY A 39 -2.47 -9.18 12.41
CA GLY A 39 -1.17 -8.66 11.96
C GLY A 39 -1.15 -8.14 10.51
N ILE A 40 -2.25 -8.28 9.76
CA ILE A 40 -2.40 -7.66 8.44
C ILE A 40 -3.27 -6.41 8.58
N GLY A 41 -2.63 -5.23 8.46
CA GLY A 41 -3.34 -3.95 8.36
C GLY A 41 -3.72 -3.60 6.91
N PRO A 42 -4.48 -2.50 6.72
CA PRO A 42 -4.90 -2.04 5.39
C PRO A 42 -3.74 -1.85 4.42
N TRP A 43 -2.65 -1.22 4.89
CA TRP A 43 -1.44 -1.02 4.09
C TRP A 43 -0.87 -2.35 3.58
N THR A 44 -0.65 -3.33 4.46
CA THR A 44 -0.11 -4.65 4.07
C THR A 44 -0.99 -5.35 3.05
N ALA A 45 -2.31 -5.28 3.22
CA ALA A 45 -3.27 -5.86 2.29
C ALA A 45 -3.23 -5.18 0.92
N GLN A 46 -3.18 -3.85 0.88
CA GLN A 46 -3.06 -3.06 -0.36
C GLN A 46 -1.75 -3.37 -1.10
N ILE A 47 -0.63 -3.43 -0.39
CA ILE A 47 0.68 -3.82 -0.94
C ILE A 47 0.63 -5.23 -1.52
N TYR A 48 0.02 -6.18 -0.82
CA TYR A 48 -0.15 -7.54 -1.33
C TYR A 48 -0.98 -7.57 -2.62
N VAL A 49 -2.12 -6.86 -2.65
CA VAL A 49 -2.98 -6.83 -3.83
C VAL A 49 -2.27 -6.20 -5.04
N MET A 50 -1.50 -5.13 -4.81
CA MET A 50 -0.76 -4.47 -5.87
C MET A 50 0.39 -5.34 -6.41
N PHE A 51 1.26 -5.86 -5.54
CA PHE A 51 2.48 -6.54 -5.99
C PHE A 51 2.32 -8.05 -6.18
N SER A 52 1.61 -8.75 -5.29
CA SER A 52 1.44 -10.21 -5.37
C SER A 52 0.35 -10.61 -6.35
N LEU A 53 -0.70 -9.80 -6.48
CA LEU A 53 -1.80 -10.05 -7.43
C LEU A 53 -1.71 -9.20 -8.71
N GLY A 54 -0.75 -8.27 -8.79
CA GLY A 54 -0.50 -7.46 -9.98
C GLY A 54 -1.63 -6.48 -10.32
N ARG A 55 -2.45 -6.07 -9.33
CA ARG A 55 -3.55 -5.13 -9.59
C ARG A 55 -3.01 -3.72 -9.78
N ALA A 56 -3.22 -3.18 -10.97
CA ALA A 56 -2.74 -1.85 -11.36
C ALA A 56 -3.54 -0.71 -10.70
N ASP A 57 -4.78 -0.95 -10.28
CA ASP A 57 -5.66 0.09 -9.74
C ASP A 57 -5.85 0.03 -8.21
N VAL A 58 -4.76 -0.18 -7.49
CA VAL A 58 -4.72 -0.19 -6.02
C VAL A 58 -3.68 0.79 -5.51
N PHE A 59 -4.01 1.50 -4.44
CA PHE A 59 -3.18 2.53 -3.83
C PHE A 59 -3.14 2.35 -2.32
N ALA A 60 -1.98 2.63 -1.71
CA ALA A 60 -1.78 2.54 -0.26
C ALA A 60 -1.64 3.92 0.38
N PRO A 61 -2.75 4.68 0.58
CA PRO A 61 -2.66 6.09 1.00
C PRO A 61 -2.11 6.27 2.43
N GLY A 62 -2.06 5.22 3.23
CA GLY A 62 -1.42 5.22 4.56
C GLY A 62 0.11 5.12 4.51
N ASP A 63 0.71 4.94 3.34
CA ASP A 63 2.15 4.85 3.16
C ASP A 63 2.80 6.24 3.34
N LEU A 64 3.67 6.36 4.34
CA LEU A 64 4.31 7.63 4.67
C LEU A 64 5.23 8.14 3.57
N ALA A 65 5.87 7.25 2.81
CA ALA A 65 6.72 7.66 1.70
C ALA A 65 5.86 8.16 0.53
N LEU A 66 4.70 7.56 0.25
CA LEU A 66 3.76 8.11 -0.75
C LEU A 66 3.21 9.47 -0.33
N GLN A 67 2.83 9.62 0.95
CA GLN A 67 2.38 10.91 1.47
C GLN A 67 3.47 11.99 1.35
N GLU A 68 4.71 11.66 1.73
CA GLU A 68 5.82 12.59 1.62
C GLU A 68 6.20 12.88 0.16
N ALA A 69 6.20 11.87 -0.71
CA ALA A 69 6.41 12.03 -2.14
C ALA A 69 5.40 12.99 -2.76
N ALA A 70 4.11 12.82 -2.43
CA ALA A 70 3.06 13.70 -2.93
C ALA A 70 3.25 15.13 -2.42
N ARG A 71 3.61 15.32 -1.14
CA ARG A 71 3.96 16.64 -0.61
C ARG A 71 5.06 17.32 -1.42
N MET A 72 6.15 16.58 -1.66
CA MET A 72 7.32 17.10 -2.37
C MET A 72 7.05 17.34 -3.87
N LEU A 73 6.30 16.46 -4.52
CA LEU A 73 6.04 16.52 -5.97
C LEU A 73 5.03 17.62 -6.33
N PHE A 74 3.99 17.77 -5.51
CA PHE A 74 2.93 18.76 -5.71
C PHE A 74 3.13 20.03 -4.88
N GLU A 75 4.31 20.21 -4.29
CA GLU A 75 4.70 21.39 -3.49
C GLU A 75 3.67 21.74 -2.40
N LEU A 76 3.08 20.72 -1.78
CA LEU A 76 2.05 20.91 -0.75
C LEU A 76 2.68 21.49 0.52
N GLU A 77 2.00 22.45 1.14
CA GLU A 77 2.44 23.07 2.40
C GLU A 77 2.63 22.02 3.51
N LYS A 78 1.77 21.01 3.55
CA LYS A 78 1.79 19.94 4.57
C LYS A 78 1.66 18.58 3.92
N ARG A 79 2.22 17.56 4.59
CA ARG A 79 2.07 16.17 4.17
C ARG A 79 0.58 15.80 4.17
N PRO A 80 0.00 15.37 3.03
CA PRO A 80 -1.40 15.00 2.96
C PRO A 80 -1.66 13.82 3.91
N ARG A 81 -2.77 13.85 4.64
CA ARG A 81 -3.18 12.70 5.45
C ARG A 81 -3.71 11.61 4.52
N GLU A 82 -3.93 10.43 5.07
CA GLU A 82 -4.43 9.28 4.32
C GLU A 82 -5.69 9.61 3.49
N LYS A 83 -6.65 10.34 4.07
CA LYS A 83 -7.88 10.74 3.36
C LYS A 83 -7.56 11.64 2.17
N ASP A 84 -6.79 12.70 2.40
CA ASP A 84 -6.48 13.69 1.38
C ASP A 84 -5.70 13.05 0.22
N LEU A 85 -4.72 12.18 0.52
CA LEU A 85 -3.98 11.44 -0.49
C LEU A 85 -4.85 10.40 -1.22
N ARG A 86 -5.82 9.79 -0.54
CA ARG A 86 -6.78 8.87 -1.17
C ARG A 86 -7.65 9.61 -2.20
N ASP A 87 -8.11 10.81 -1.86
CA ASP A 87 -8.92 11.63 -2.75
C ASP A 87 -8.10 12.08 -3.96
N MET A 88 -6.85 12.55 -3.77
CA MET A 88 -5.91 12.83 -4.87
C MET A 88 -5.68 11.61 -5.78
N ALA A 89 -5.52 10.43 -5.18
CA ALA A 89 -5.24 9.22 -5.94
C ALA A 89 -6.42 8.77 -6.80
N SER A 90 -7.65 9.26 -6.55
CA SER A 90 -8.82 8.88 -7.36
C SER A 90 -8.67 9.31 -8.82
N ASP A 91 -8.01 10.45 -9.08
CA ASP A 91 -7.72 10.98 -10.41
C ASP A 91 -6.74 10.11 -11.22
N TRP A 92 -6.01 9.19 -10.56
CA TRP A 92 -5.04 8.31 -11.21
C TRP A 92 -5.62 6.95 -11.57
N SER A 93 -6.91 6.72 -11.34
CA SER A 93 -7.61 5.53 -11.80
C SER A 93 -7.64 5.48 -13.34
N PRO A 94 -7.44 4.30 -13.99
CA PRO A 94 -7.32 2.96 -13.41
C PRO A 94 -5.86 2.50 -13.14
N TRP A 95 -4.93 3.44 -12.95
CA TRP A 95 -3.48 3.18 -12.88
C TRP A 95 -2.86 3.64 -11.55
N ARG A 96 -3.65 3.67 -10.47
CA ARG A 96 -3.20 4.18 -9.17
C ARG A 96 -1.92 3.50 -8.65
N GLY A 97 -1.76 2.21 -8.89
CA GLY A 97 -0.56 1.46 -8.51
C GLY A 97 0.67 1.83 -9.34
N VAL A 98 0.48 2.28 -10.59
CA VAL A 98 1.57 2.84 -11.41
C VAL A 98 1.99 4.20 -10.84
N ALA A 99 1.03 5.06 -10.50
CA ALA A 99 1.32 6.33 -9.83
C ALA A 99 2.07 6.14 -8.51
N ALA A 100 1.67 5.16 -7.68
CA ALA A 100 2.40 4.80 -6.46
C ALA A 100 3.87 4.44 -6.73
N ARG A 101 4.14 3.64 -7.77
CA ARG A 101 5.51 3.26 -8.16
C ARG A 101 6.34 4.46 -8.60
N LEU A 102 5.75 5.40 -9.33
CA LEU A 102 6.42 6.65 -9.72
C LEU A 102 6.71 7.52 -8.50
N LEU A 103 5.75 7.66 -7.58
CA LEU A 103 5.93 8.41 -6.34
C LEU A 103 7.04 7.83 -5.45
N TRP A 104 7.12 6.51 -5.30
CA TRP A 104 8.23 5.88 -4.57
C TRP A 104 9.58 6.07 -5.26
N ALA A 105 9.63 5.96 -6.60
CA ALA A 105 10.85 6.22 -7.35
C ALA A 105 11.31 7.67 -7.20
N TYR A 106 10.36 8.61 -7.26
CA TYR A 106 10.61 10.03 -7.01
C TYR A 106 11.08 10.28 -5.58
N TYR A 107 10.40 9.73 -4.58
CA TYR A 107 10.78 9.84 -3.17
C TYR A 107 12.22 9.44 -2.92
N ARG A 108 12.65 8.30 -3.48
CA ARG A 108 14.03 7.83 -3.37
C ARG A 108 15.01 8.86 -3.93
N ILE A 109 14.79 9.33 -5.16
CA ILE A 109 15.67 10.30 -5.83
C ILE A 109 15.72 11.62 -5.06
N ALA A 110 14.57 12.10 -4.59
CA ALA A 110 14.48 13.37 -3.89
C ALA A 110 15.17 13.31 -2.51
N LYS A 111 15.03 12.20 -1.77
CA LYS A 111 15.71 12.00 -0.48
C LYS A 111 17.21 11.75 -0.61
N ASP A 112 17.65 11.07 -1.67
CA ASP A 112 19.09 10.93 -1.98
C ASP A 112 19.75 12.30 -2.20
N ARG A 113 19.05 13.24 -2.84
CA ARG A 113 19.53 14.63 -3.04
C ARG A 113 19.61 15.44 -1.73
N GLU A 114 18.78 15.12 -0.73
CA GLU A 114 18.79 15.77 0.59
C GLU A 114 19.89 15.22 1.54
N GLY A 115 20.67 14.23 1.11
CA GLY A 115 21.79 13.69 1.90
C GLY A 115 21.37 12.81 3.09
N ILE A 116 20.11 12.37 3.13
CA ILE A 116 19.60 11.48 4.18
C ILE A 116 19.96 10.04 3.79
N ARG A 117 21.04 9.50 4.38
CA ARG A 117 21.47 8.10 4.27
C ARG A 117 21.18 7.33 5.55
#